data_AF-A0A968DKV0-F1
#
_entry.id   AF-A0A968DKV0-F1
#
_cell.length_a   1.000
_cell.length_b   1.000
_cell.length_c   1.000
_cell.angle_alpha   90.00
_cell.angle_beta   90.00
_cell.angle_gamma   90.00
#
_symmetry.space_group_name_H-M   'P 1'
#
loop_
_entity.id
_entity.type
_entity.pdbx_description
1 polymer ?
#
loop_
_entity_poly.entity_id
_entity_poly.type
_entity_poly.pdbx_seq_one_letter_code
_entity_poly.pdbx_strand_id
1 'polypeptide(L)'
;MKFEFSERLKREVLREKEAIDKILKELGRNRRLSNSEIYWLLQERSPESLLYVIAMAKKKTAKKAVSYFVTHLRHYKTYIQGAGLQKMGYRSGPIYKTILTHLLEAKLDGEVQTRADEIEFISNNYPLKKEKDT
;
A
#
# COMPACT_ATOMS: atom_id res chain seq x y z
N MET A 1 -17.58 -21.67 -31.24
CA MET A 1 -18.27 -20.69 -30.38
C MET A 1 -17.44 -19.40 -30.37
N LYS A 2 -17.89 -18.33 -31.04
CA LYS A 2 -17.25 -17.01 -30.96
C LYS A 2 -17.78 -16.32 -29.72
N PHE A 3 -16.92 -16.06 -28.74
CA PHE A 3 -17.28 -15.21 -27.60
C PHE A 3 -17.34 -13.76 -28.10
N GLU A 4 -18.54 -13.19 -28.19
CA GLU A 4 -18.73 -11.77 -28.50
C GLU A 4 -18.52 -10.94 -27.24
N PHE A 5 -17.37 -10.28 -27.16
CA PHE A 5 -17.07 -9.31 -26.10
C PHE A 5 -17.60 -7.93 -26.48
N SER A 6 -18.28 -7.26 -25.55
CA SER A 6 -18.63 -5.85 -25.71
C SER A 6 -17.38 -4.97 -25.80
N GLU A 7 -17.45 -3.86 -26.52
CA GLU A 7 -16.32 -2.92 -26.64
C GLU A 7 -15.87 -2.34 -25.29
N ARG A 8 -16.79 -2.22 -24.34
CA ARG A 8 -16.46 -1.82 -22.96
C ARG A 8 -15.59 -2.88 -22.28
N LEU A 9 -16.00 -4.14 -22.35
CA LEU A 9 -15.27 -5.25 -21.72
C LEU A 9 -13.89 -5.43 -22.34
N LYS A 10 -13.75 -5.30 -23.67
CA LYS A 10 -12.43 -5.31 -24.34
C LYS A 10 -11.49 -4.23 -23.78
N ARG A 11 -11.99 -3.00 -23.60
CA ARG A 11 -11.21 -1.89 -23.04
C ARG A 11 -10.80 -2.13 -21.59
N GLU A 12 -11.71 -2.66 -20.77
CA GLU A 12 -11.43 -3.00 -19.38
C GLU A 12 -10.32 -4.06 -19.27
N VAL A 13 -10.42 -5.14 -20.06
CA VAL A 13 -9.40 -6.20 -20.12
C VAL A 13 -8.04 -5.65 -20.58
N LEU A 14 -8.02 -4.76 -21.58
CA LEU A 14 -6.77 -4.18 -22.06
C LEU A 14 -6.08 -3.32 -21.00
N ARG A 15 -6.85 -2.48 -20.28
CA ARG A 15 -6.33 -1.65 -19.18
C ARG A 15 -5.76 -2.49 -18.04
N GLU A 16 -6.45 -3.56 -17.66
CA GLU A 16 -5.94 -4.49 -16.64
C GLU A 16 -4.66 -5.17 -17.10
N LYS A 17 -4.59 -5.60 -18.36
CA LYS A 17 -3.35 -6.17 -18.92
C LYS A 17 -2.20 -5.18 -18.85
N GLU A 18 -2.40 -3.92 -19.26
CA GLU A 18 -1.37 -2.89 -19.19
C GLU A 18 -0.91 -2.61 -17.75
N ALA A 19 -1.83 -2.61 -16.80
CA ALA A 19 -1.50 -2.46 -15.38
C ALA A 19 -0.65 -3.64 -14.88
N ILE A 20 -1.01 -4.87 -15.25
CA ILE A 20 -0.28 -6.08 -14.86
C ILE A 20 1.12 -6.12 -15.51
N ASP A 21 1.25 -5.74 -16.77
CA ASP A 21 2.54 -5.68 -17.45
C ASP A 21 3.51 -4.71 -16.74
N LYS A 22 3.00 -3.57 -16.23
CA LYS A 22 3.78 -2.64 -15.40
C LYS A 22 4.20 -3.27 -14.07
N ILE A 23 3.31 -4.00 -13.40
CA ILE A 23 3.61 -4.70 -12.15
C ILE A 23 4.68 -5.77 -12.37
N LEU A 24 4.53 -6.60 -13.40
CA LEU A 24 5.50 -7.64 -13.77
C LEU A 24 6.87 -7.05 -14.11
N LYS A 25 6.90 -5.89 -14.79
CA LYS A 25 8.13 -5.16 -15.06
C LYS A 25 8.79 -4.68 -13.78
N GLU A 26 8.03 -4.11 -12.84
CA GLU A 26 8.57 -3.61 -11.56
C GLU A 26 9.15 -4.75 -10.72
N LEU A 27 8.37 -5.81 -10.50
CA LEU A 27 8.77 -7.01 -9.77
C LEU A 27 9.95 -7.74 -10.44
N GLY A 28 10.11 -7.55 -11.76
CA GLY A 28 11.18 -8.13 -12.56
C GLY A 28 12.51 -7.39 -12.45
N ARG A 29 12.58 -6.19 -11.88
CA ARG A 29 13.83 -5.41 -11.76
C ARG A 29 14.87 -6.10 -10.87
N ASN A 30 16.14 -5.75 -11.03
CA ASN A 30 17.24 -6.22 -10.18
C ASN A 30 17.39 -5.33 -8.94
N ARG A 31 16.29 -5.08 -8.24
CA ARG A 31 16.29 -4.36 -6.95
C ARG A 31 15.34 -5.05 -5.99
N ARG A 32 15.57 -4.87 -4.69
CA ARG A 32 14.63 -5.28 -3.66
C ARG A 32 13.62 -4.16 -3.44
N LEU A 33 12.34 -4.48 -3.51
CA LEU A 33 11.27 -3.56 -3.12
C LEU A 33 11.09 -3.62 -1.61
N SER A 34 10.78 -2.48 -0.99
CA SER A 34 10.28 -2.43 0.39
C SER A 34 8.89 -3.07 0.48
N ASN A 35 8.42 -3.32 1.69
CA ASN A 35 7.09 -3.85 1.90
C ASN A 35 6.02 -2.81 1.55
N SER A 36 6.28 -1.54 1.87
CA SER A 36 5.44 -0.40 1.45
C SER A 36 5.32 -0.29 -0.08
N GLU A 37 6.43 -0.41 -0.81
CA GLU A 37 6.42 -0.41 -2.29
C GLU A 37 5.58 -1.57 -2.84
N ILE A 38 5.73 -2.78 -2.28
CA ILE A 38 4.94 -3.95 -2.69
C ILE A 38 3.45 -3.71 -2.39
N TYR A 39 3.14 -3.15 -1.23
CA TYR A 39 1.76 -2.85 -0.82
C TYR A 39 1.08 -1.90 -1.80
N TRP A 40 1.68 -0.74 -2.09
CA TRP A 40 1.10 0.24 -3.01
C TRP A 40 1.02 -0.27 -4.45
N LEU A 41 1.99 -1.11 -4.87
CA LEU A 41 1.98 -1.73 -6.19
C LEU A 41 0.80 -2.70 -6.38
N LEU A 42 0.35 -3.37 -5.32
CA LEU A 42 -0.58 -4.50 -5.40
C LEU A 42 -1.95 -4.27 -4.77
N GLN A 43 -2.13 -3.28 -3.88
CA GLN A 43 -3.34 -3.12 -3.08
C GLN A 43 -4.64 -2.94 -3.89
N GLU A 44 -4.56 -2.33 -5.07
CA GLU A 44 -5.72 -2.02 -5.90
C GLU A 44 -6.07 -3.18 -6.85
N ARG A 45 -5.33 -4.29 -6.78
CA ARG A 45 -5.50 -5.42 -7.70
C ARG A 45 -6.49 -6.45 -7.14
N SER A 46 -7.32 -6.99 -8.02
CA SER A 46 -8.25 -8.07 -7.68
C SER A 46 -7.51 -9.37 -7.36
N PRO A 47 -8.12 -10.32 -6.63
CA PRO A 47 -7.53 -11.63 -6.40
C PRO A 47 -7.12 -12.37 -7.69
N GLU A 48 -7.93 -12.29 -8.74
CA GLU A 48 -7.66 -12.89 -10.06
C GLU A 48 -6.44 -12.25 -10.72
N SER A 49 -6.32 -10.92 -10.60
CA SER A 49 -5.17 -10.17 -11.12
C SER A 49 -3.88 -10.58 -10.40
N LEU A 50 -3.92 -10.74 -9.07
CA LEU A 50 -2.79 -11.19 -8.28
C LEU A 50 -2.39 -12.63 -8.62
N LEU A 51 -3.36 -13.52 -8.85
CA LEU A 51 -3.12 -14.89 -9.31
C LEU A 51 -2.42 -14.89 -10.67
N TYR A 52 -2.87 -14.06 -11.60
CA TYR A 52 -2.23 -13.92 -12.91
C TYR A 52 -0.80 -13.38 -12.80
N VAL A 53 -0.54 -12.38 -11.94
CA VAL A 53 0.82 -11.89 -11.69
C VAL A 53 1.72 -13.00 -11.16
N ILE A 54 1.27 -13.83 -10.20
CA ILE A 54 2.05 -14.96 -9.67
C ILE A 54 2.37 -15.98 -10.78
N ALA A 55 1.39 -16.30 -11.64
CA ALA A 55 1.56 -17.23 -12.74
C ALA A 55 2.59 -16.73 -13.77
N MET A 56 2.55 -15.44 -14.10
CA MET A 56 3.40 -14.82 -15.12
C MET A 56 4.77 -14.37 -14.61
N ALA A 57 4.94 -14.17 -13.30
CA ALA A 57 6.20 -13.73 -12.72
C ALA A 57 7.32 -14.76 -12.96
N LYS A 58 8.42 -14.32 -13.59
CA LYS A 58 9.57 -15.19 -13.90
C LYS A 58 10.47 -15.46 -12.68
N LYS A 59 10.66 -14.46 -11.83
CA LYS A 59 11.58 -14.54 -10.67
C LYS A 59 10.90 -15.12 -9.44
N LYS A 60 11.62 -15.98 -8.71
CA LYS A 60 11.16 -16.50 -7.41
C LYS A 60 10.93 -15.39 -6.39
N THR A 61 11.74 -14.32 -6.42
CA THR A 61 11.58 -13.14 -5.57
C THR A 61 10.28 -12.40 -5.84
N ALA A 62 9.91 -12.21 -7.11
CA ALA A 62 8.63 -11.62 -7.51
C ALA A 62 7.43 -12.44 -7.00
N LYS A 63 7.45 -13.76 -7.21
CA LYS A 63 6.38 -14.65 -6.69
C LYS A 63 6.26 -14.58 -5.16
N LYS A 64 7.40 -14.54 -4.46
CA LYS A 64 7.43 -14.39 -2.99
C LYS A 64 6.85 -13.04 -2.55
N ALA A 65 7.16 -11.94 -3.24
CA ALA A 65 6.62 -10.62 -2.92
C ALA A 65 5.09 -10.59 -3.01
N VAL A 66 4.52 -11.12 -4.10
CA VAL A 66 3.06 -11.18 -4.27
C VAL A 66 2.42 -12.12 -3.23
N SER A 67 3.01 -13.28 -2.98
CA SER A 67 2.53 -14.21 -1.94
C SER A 67 2.54 -13.55 -0.55
N TYR A 68 3.61 -12.84 -0.20
CA TYR A 68 3.73 -12.14 1.08
C TYR A 68 2.72 -10.99 1.20
N PHE A 69 2.49 -10.25 0.12
CA PHE A 69 1.41 -9.26 0.09
C PHE A 69 0.04 -9.88 0.37
N VAL A 70 -0.30 -10.97 -0.34
CA VAL A 70 -1.60 -11.64 -0.23
C VAL A 70 -1.84 -12.20 1.17
N THR A 71 -0.81 -12.74 1.80
CA THR A 71 -0.92 -13.45 3.08
C THR A 71 -0.65 -12.56 4.31
N HIS A 72 0.04 -11.43 4.14
CA HIS A 72 0.45 -10.57 5.26
C HIS A 72 0.14 -9.10 4.98
N LEU A 73 0.85 -8.44 4.05
CA LEU A 73 0.86 -6.97 3.95
C LEU A 73 -0.53 -6.36 3.75
N ARG A 74 -1.41 -7.01 2.98
CA ARG A 74 -2.78 -6.49 2.74
C ARG A 74 -3.65 -6.40 4.00
N HIS A 75 -3.25 -7.08 5.07
CA HIS A 75 -3.99 -7.14 6.33
C HIS A 75 -3.45 -6.18 7.39
N TYR A 76 -2.35 -5.48 7.10
CA TYR A 76 -1.76 -4.51 8.02
C TYR A 76 -2.71 -3.33 8.24
N LYS A 77 -2.81 -2.91 9.51
CA LYS A 77 -3.57 -1.72 9.93
C LYS A 77 -2.80 -1.00 11.03
N THR A 78 -2.86 0.32 11.02
CA THR A 78 -2.38 1.15 12.13
C THR A 78 -3.34 1.05 13.31
N TYR A 79 -2.81 1.13 14.53
CA TYR A 79 -3.60 1.25 15.76
C TYR A 79 -4.23 2.64 15.86
N ILE A 80 -3.51 3.67 15.42
CA ILE A 80 -3.96 5.05 15.36
C ILE A 80 -4.69 5.28 14.04
N GLN A 81 -5.91 5.81 14.18
CA GLN A 81 -6.75 6.26 13.07
C GLN A 81 -7.01 7.76 13.22
N GLY A 82 -7.82 8.36 12.34
CA GLY A 82 -8.11 9.80 12.37
C GLY A 82 -8.62 10.32 13.73
N ALA A 83 -9.44 9.54 14.43
CA ALA A 83 -9.89 9.88 15.79
C ALA A 83 -8.72 9.92 16.81
N GLY A 84 -7.70 9.08 16.61
CA GLY A 84 -6.48 9.13 17.41
C GLY A 84 -5.66 10.39 17.14
N LEU A 85 -5.51 10.78 15.87
CA LEU A 85 -4.85 12.04 15.50
C LEU A 85 -5.57 13.25 16.11
N GLN A 86 -6.90 13.26 16.11
CA GLN A 86 -7.67 14.33 16.75
C GLN A 86 -7.38 14.42 18.25
N LYS A 87 -7.31 13.28 18.95
CA LYS A 87 -6.96 13.24 20.38
C LYS A 87 -5.52 13.67 20.65
N MET A 88 -4.62 13.51 19.67
CA MET A 88 -3.24 13.98 19.75
C MET A 88 -3.11 15.49 19.50
N GLY A 89 -4.19 16.18 19.09
CA GLY A 89 -4.21 17.63 18.86
C GLY A 89 -4.04 18.06 17.40
N TYR A 90 -4.03 17.12 16.44
CA TYR A 90 -4.01 17.47 15.03
C TYR A 90 -5.36 18.03 14.58
N ARG A 91 -5.32 19.08 13.76
CA ARG A 91 -6.51 19.60 13.08
C ARG A 91 -6.89 18.69 11.92
N SER A 92 -8.18 18.41 11.78
CA SER A 92 -8.72 17.60 10.69
C SER A 92 -8.42 18.25 9.33
N GLY A 93 -8.15 17.42 8.33
CA GLY A 93 -7.87 17.88 6.97
C GLY A 93 -6.94 16.94 6.19
N PRO A 94 -6.40 17.39 5.05
CA PRO A 94 -5.52 16.59 4.19
C PRO A 94 -4.31 15.99 4.93
N ILE A 95 -3.84 16.65 5.98
CA ILE A 95 -2.72 16.21 6.81
C ILE A 95 -2.97 14.84 7.46
N TYR A 96 -4.23 14.48 7.76
CA TYR A 96 -4.54 13.15 8.31
C TYR A 96 -4.15 12.05 7.34
N LYS A 97 -4.49 12.22 6.06
CA LYS A 97 -4.13 11.25 5.03
C LYS A 97 -2.61 11.12 4.94
N THR A 98 -1.90 12.24 4.92
CA THR A 98 -0.43 12.26 4.90
C THR A 98 0.17 11.50 6.09
N ILE A 99 -0.27 11.79 7.32
CA ILE A 99 0.25 11.15 8.53
C ILE A 99 -0.07 9.65 8.53
N LEU A 100 -1.33 9.27 8.23
CA LEU A 100 -1.75 7.87 8.26
C LEU A 100 -1.11 7.04 7.14
N THR A 101 -0.89 7.63 5.96
CA THR A 101 -0.13 6.98 4.88
C THR A 101 1.31 6.74 5.30
N HIS A 102 2.01 7.76 5.82
CA HIS A 102 3.40 7.62 6.24
C HIS A 102 3.56 6.63 7.41
N LEU A 103 2.61 6.65 8.35
CA LEU A 103 2.56 5.69 9.46
C LEU A 103 2.34 4.25 8.96
N LEU A 104 1.46 4.05 7.98
CA LEU A 104 1.23 2.74 7.38
C LEU A 104 2.48 2.23 6.67
N GLU A 105 3.19 3.09 5.95
CA GLU A 105 4.46 2.74 5.29
C GLU A 105 5.53 2.31 6.30
N ALA A 106 5.76 3.10 7.34
CA ALA A 106 6.68 2.77 8.42
C ALA A 106 6.33 1.44 9.10
N LYS A 107 5.02 1.17 9.28
CA LYS A 107 4.53 -0.09 9.84
C LYS A 107 4.77 -1.27 8.90
N LEU A 108 4.49 -1.10 7.60
CA LEU A 108 4.73 -2.13 6.58
C LEU A 108 6.21 -2.49 6.49
N ASP A 109 7.08 -1.48 6.60
CA ASP A 109 8.54 -1.64 6.52
C ASP A 109 9.18 -2.07 7.84
N GLY A 110 8.38 -2.23 8.91
CA GLY A 110 8.79 -2.81 10.18
C GLY A 110 9.45 -1.82 11.15
N GLU A 111 9.43 -0.53 10.84
CA GLU A 111 9.95 0.56 11.68
C GLU A 111 9.07 0.82 12.91
N VAL A 112 7.78 0.48 12.79
CA VAL A 112 6.74 0.73 13.80
C VAL A 112 5.94 -0.54 14.01
N GLN A 113 5.87 -1.07 15.22
CA GLN A 113 5.22 -2.35 15.50
C GLN A 113 4.12 -2.23 16.55
N THR A 114 4.31 -1.37 17.54
CA THR A 114 3.38 -1.18 18.65
C THR A 114 2.59 0.11 18.55
N ARG A 115 1.52 0.22 19.34
CA ARG A 115 0.78 1.48 19.47
C ARG A 115 1.66 2.60 20.03
N ALA A 116 2.63 2.30 20.90
CA ALA A 116 3.54 3.30 21.45
C ALA A 116 4.46 3.84 20.36
N ASP A 117 5.03 2.95 19.53
CA ASP A 117 5.86 3.31 18.38
C ASP A 117 5.08 4.22 17.41
N GLU A 118 3.79 3.95 17.18
CA GLU A 118 2.97 4.80 16.30
C GLU A 118 2.81 6.23 16.84
N ILE A 119 2.64 6.38 18.17
CA ILE A 119 2.55 7.70 18.81
C ILE A 119 3.89 8.43 18.69
N GLU A 120 4.99 7.74 18.98
CA GLU A 120 6.34 8.30 18.89
C GLU A 120 6.67 8.72 17.46
N PHE A 121 6.40 7.84 16.48
CA PHE A 121 6.59 8.12 15.06
C PHE A 121 5.85 9.39 14.63
N ILE A 122 4.56 9.51 14.98
CA ILE A 122 3.77 10.70 14.66
C ILE A 122 4.35 11.95 15.33
N SER A 123 4.70 11.86 16.61
CA SER A 123 5.17 13.02 17.39
C SER A 123 6.51 13.54 16.89
N ASN A 124 7.42 12.65 16.49
CA ASN A 124 8.74 13.00 15.97
C ASN A 124 8.67 13.58 14.55
N ASN A 125 7.82 13.02 13.68
CA ASN A 125 7.74 13.43 12.26
C ASN A 125 6.78 14.60 12.01
N TYR A 126 5.79 14.80 12.88
CA TYR A 126 4.76 15.84 12.72
C TYR A 126 4.57 16.64 14.01
N PRO A 127 5.60 17.31 14.55
CA PRO A 127 5.48 18.04 15.80
C PRO A 127 4.42 19.14 15.70
N LEU A 128 3.48 19.16 16.65
CA LEU A 128 2.53 20.25 16.78
C LEU A 128 3.28 21.50 17.25
N LYS A 129 3.16 22.61 16.52
CA LYS A 129 3.59 23.91 17.01
C LYS A 129 2.74 24.23 18.24
N LYS A 130 3.37 24.42 19.40
CA LYS A 130 2.68 25.02 20.55
C LYS A 130 2.20 26.40 20.09
N GLU A 131 0.88 26.58 19.97
CA GLU A 131 0.32 27.92 19.90
C GLU A 131 0.79 28.64 21.17
N LYS A 132 1.46 29.79 20.99
CA LYS A 132 1.76 30.67 22.12
C LYS A 132 0.42 31.08 22.72
N ASP A 133 0.16 30.65 23.95
CA ASP A 133 -0.87 31.24 24.79
C ASP A 133 -0.74 32.76 24.68
N THR A 134 -1.75 33.40 24.09
CA THR A 134 -1.92 34.86 24.07
C THR A 134 -3.20 35.17 24.81
#